data_AF-A0A3S0DEQ8-F1
#
_entry.id   AF-A0A3S0DEQ8-F1
#
_cell.length_a   1.000
_cell.length_b   1.000
_cell.length_c   1.000
_cell.angle_alpha   90.00
_cell.angle_beta   90.00
_cell.angle_gamma   90.00
#
_symmetry.space_group_name_H-M   'P 1'
#
loop_
_entity.id
_entity.type
_entity.pdbx_description
1 polymer ?
#
loop_
_entity_poly.entity_id
_entity_poly.type
_entity_poly.pdbx_seq_one_letter_code
_entity_poly.pdbx_strand_id
1 'polypeptide(L)' 'ILIRVGILSVTKARQIRKYVFVGCFVIAAIVTPPDVLSQTMLAIPLYILYELGIIFSLITQSEPVKAQN' A
#
# COMPACT_ATOMS: atom_id res chain seq x y z
N ILE A 1 -8.34 4.16 -6.74
CA ILE A 1 -8.53 5.33 -7.65
C ILE A 1 -7.21 5.71 -8.33
N LEU A 2 -6.13 5.97 -7.59
CA LEU A 2 -4.86 6.44 -8.15
C LEU A 2 -4.23 5.50 -9.20
N ILE A 3 -4.38 4.18 -9.01
CA ILE A 3 -3.97 3.19 -10.01
C ILE A 3 -4.91 3.20 -11.23
N ARG A 4 -6.22 3.38 -11.02
CA ARG A 4 -7.24 3.43 -12.08
C ARG A 4 -7.08 4.66 -12.99
N VAL A 5 -6.54 5.76 -12.47
CA VAL A 5 -6.23 7.00 -13.21
C VAL A 5 -4.89 6.90 -13.96
N GLY A 6 -4.11 5.82 -13.77
CA GLY A 6 -2.85 5.59 -14.47
C GLY A 6 -1.63 6.30 -13.87
N ILE A 7 -1.79 6.98 -12.74
CA ILE A 7 -0.71 7.72 -12.05
C ILE A 7 0.26 6.76 -11.33
N LEU A 8 -0.24 5.59 -10.89
CA LEU A 8 0.56 4.55 -10.25
C LEU A 8 0.34 3.21 -10.97
N SER A 9 1.41 2.54 -11.34
CA SER A 9 1.35 1.17 -11.89
C SER A 9 1.31 0.14 -10.76
N VAL A 10 0.55 -0.94 -10.95
CA VAL A 10 0.52 -2.11 -10.07
C VAL A 10 1.92 -2.68 -9.82
N THR A 11 2.80 -2.66 -10.83
CA THR A 11 4.18 -3.14 -10.72
C THR A 11 5.00 -2.27 -9.78
N LYS A 12 4.87 -0.94 -9.89
CA LYS A 12 5.52 0.01 -8.98
C LYS A 12 4.98 -0.16 -7.55
N ALA A 13 3.66 -0.34 -7.40
CA ALA A 13 3.07 -0.64 -6.11
C ALA A 13 3.68 -1.91 -5.50
N ARG A 14 3.76 -3.03 -6.23
CA ARG A 14 4.40 -4.25 -5.71
C ARG A 14 5.88 -4.06 -5.33
N GLN A 15 6.65 -3.27 -6.07
CA GLN A 15 8.05 -2.98 -5.73
C GLN A 15 8.18 -2.22 -4.41
N ILE A 16 7.25 -1.32 -4.09
CA ILE A 16 7.31 -0.52 -2.87
C ILE A 16 6.68 -1.17 -1.64
N ARG A 17 6.25 -2.44 -1.71
CA ARG A 17 5.65 -3.18 -0.58
C ARG A 17 6.43 -3.03 0.73
N LYS A 18 7.76 -3.14 0.67
CA LYS A 18 8.65 -3.02 1.84
C LYS A 18 8.62 -1.61 2.42
N TYR A 19 8.60 -0.58 1.58
CA TYR A 19 8.50 0.83 2.01
C TYR A 19 7.13 1.13 2.61
N VAL A 20 6.05 0.59 2.05
CA VAL A 20 4.70 0.74 2.59
C VAL A 20 4.60 0.05 3.95
N PHE A 21 5.14 -1.16 4.08
CA PHE A 21 5.19 -1.87 5.36
C PHE A 21 5.89 -1.04 6.44
N VAL A 22 7.10 -0.52 6.17
CA VAL A 22 7.81 0.36 7.11
C VAL A 22 7.05 1.66 7.36
N GLY A 23 6.45 2.25 6.33
CA GLY A 23 5.64 3.46 6.44
C GLY A 23 4.42 3.29 7.36
N CYS A 24 3.75 2.13 7.30
CA CYS A 24 2.66 1.80 8.22
C CYS A 24 3.14 1.79 9.68
N PHE A 25 4.32 1.25 9.97
CA PHE A 25 4.91 1.28 11.31
C PHE A 25 5.30 2.68 11.76
N VAL A 26 5.86 3.50 10.86
CA VAL A 26 6.18 4.91 11.16
C VAL A 26 4.92 5.70 11.49
N ILE A 27 3.85 5.55 10.70
CA ILE A 27 2.56 6.20 10.98
C ILE A 27 1.99 5.70 12.31
N ALA A 28 2.02 4.39 12.57
CA ALA A 28 1.54 3.82 13.83
C ALA A 28 2.33 4.34 15.04
N ALA A 29 3.64 4.56 14.91
CA ALA A 29 4.50 5.10 15.95
C ALA A 29 4.31 6.60 16.20
N ILE A 30 3.81 7.35 15.21
CA ILE A 30 3.44 8.76 15.38
C ILE A 30 2.08 8.86 16.09
N VAL A 31 1.13 8.02 15.70
CA VAL A 31 -0.25 8.05 16.21
C VAL A 31 -0.38 7.43 17.61
N THR A 32 0.40 6.39 17.88
CA THR A 32 0.37 5.63 19.13
C THR A 32 1.75 5.72 19.77
N PRO A 33 1.88 5.97 21.10
CA PRO A 33 3.17 5.83 21.78
C PRO A 33 3.80 4.47 21.48
N PRO A 34 5.13 4.28 21.67
CA PRO A 34 5.91 3.16 21.16
C PRO A 34 5.60 1.82 21.85
N ASP A 35 4.35 1.38 21.76
CA ASP A 35 3.85 0.09 22.18
C ASP A 35 3.75 -0.81 20.95
N VAL A 36 4.64 -1.79 20.88
CA VAL A 36 4.79 -2.73 19.75
C VAL A 36 3.47 -3.47 19.48
N LEU A 37 2.69 -3.78 20.52
CA LEU A 37 1.43 -4.50 20.38
C LEU A 37 0.36 -3.62 19.71
N SER A 38 0.15 -2.42 20.24
CA SER A 38 -0.78 -1.45 19.64
C SER A 38 -0.34 -1.03 18.23
N GLN A 39 0.97 -0.90 17.98
CA GLN A 39 1.52 -0.57 16.67
C GLN A 39 1.26 -1.65 15.63
N THR A 40 1.46 -2.94 15.96
CA THR A 40 1.15 -4.03 15.03
C THR A 40 -0.35 -4.14 14.79
N MET A 41 -1.18 -3.96 15.83
CA MET A 41 -2.64 -4.00 15.71
C MET A 41 -3.20 -2.92 14.76
N LEU A 42 -2.54 -1.76 14.65
CA LEU A 42 -2.90 -0.67 13.73
C LEU A 42 -2.21 -0.80 12.36
N ALA A 43 -0.95 -1.27 12.31
CA ALA A 43 -0.22 -1.47 11.07
C ALA A 43 -0.79 -2.61 10.21
N ILE A 44 -1.30 -3.69 10.83
CA ILE A 44 -1.92 -4.83 10.13
C ILE A 44 -3.11 -4.38 9.25
N PRO A 45 -4.15 -3.69 9.78
CA PRO A 45 -5.28 -3.27 8.95
C PRO A 45 -4.89 -2.26 7.87
N LEU A 46 -3.92 -1.37 8.14
CA LEU A 46 -3.38 -0.47 7.11
C LEU A 46 -2.70 -1.23 5.96
N TYR A 47 -1.88 -2.23 6.28
CA TYR A 47 -1.21 -3.04 5.30
C TYR A 47 -2.19 -3.90 4.49
N ILE A 48 -3.22 -4.46 5.13
CA ILE A 48 -4.31 -5.19 4.46
C ILE A 48 -5.05 -4.27 3.49
N LEU A 49 -5.36 -3.03 3.89
CA LEU A 49 -6.04 -2.07 3.03
C LEU A 49 -5.24 -1.76 1.77
N TYR A 50 -3.92 -1.64 1.90
CA TYR A 50 -3.01 -1.49 0.77
C TYR A 50 -2.98 -2.72 -0.14
N GLU A 51 -2.93 -3.91 0.43
CA GLU A 51 -2.89 -5.17 -0.32
C GLU A 51 -4.22 -5.41 -1.06
N LEU A 52 -5.36 -5.11 -0.43
CA LEU A 52 -6.67 -5.08 -1.08
C LEU A 52 -6.71 -4.06 -2.22
N GLY A 53 -6.13 -2.86 -2.04
CA GLY A 53 -6.05 -1.86 -3.12
C GLY A 53 -5.30 -2.37 -4.36
N ILE A 54 -4.23 -3.14 -4.16
CA ILE A 54 -3.49 -3.80 -5.25
C ILE A 54 -4.34 -4.91 -5.89
N ILE A 55 -5.01 -5.75 -5.09
CA ILE A 55 -5.85 -6.86 -5.58
C ILE A 55 -7.02 -6.32 -6.40
N PHE A 56 -7.75 -5.32 -5.89
CA PHE A 56 -8.82 -4.65 -6.63
C PHE A 56 -8.31 -4.02 -7.93
N SER A 57 -7.11 -3.45 -7.90
CA SER A 57 -6.48 -2.94 -9.11
C SER A 57 -6.14 -4.03 -10.11
N LEU A 58 -5.68 -5.20 -9.68
CA LEU A 58 -5.43 -6.35 -10.58
C LEU A 58 -6.72 -6.86 -11.22
N ILE A 59 -7.81 -6.91 -10.44
CA ILE A 59 -9.12 -7.36 -10.93
C ILE A 59 -9.72 -6.34 -11.91
N THR A 60 -9.47 -5.04 -11.71
CA THR A 60 -10.06 -3.96 -12.52
C THR A 60 -9.20 -3.57 -13.72
N GLN A 61 -7.88 -3.81 -13.67
CA GLN A 61 -6.91 -3.30 -14.63
C GLN A 61 -6.30 -4.46 -15.42
N SER A 62 -7.03 -4.91 -16.45
CA SER A 62 -6.55 -5.85 -17.48
C SER A 62 -5.64 -5.20 -18.53
N GLU A 63 -5.42 -3.88 -18.45
CA GLU A 63 -4.59 -3.16 -19.42
C GLU A 63 -3.29 -2.68 -18.76
N PRO A 64 -2.11 -3.00 -19.33
CA PRO A 64 -0.83 -2.53 -18.83
C PRO A 64 -0.79 -1.01 -19.03
N VAL A 65 -0.97 -0.26 -17.94
CA VAL A 65 -0.76 1.19 -17.94
C VAL A 65 0.65 1.43 -18.47
N LYS A 66 0.71 1.96 -19.70
CA LYS A 66 1.89 2.17 -20.53
C LYS A 66 3.06 2.66 -19.69
N ALA A 67 4.22 2.06 -19.94
CA ALA A 67 5.51 2.66 -19.65
C ALA A 67 5.46 4.13 -20.09
N GLN A 68 5.32 5.03 -19.14
CA GLN A 68 5.49 6.45 -19.37
C GLN A 68 7.00 6.69 -19.34
N ASN A 69 7.49 6.99 -20.55
CA ASN A 69 8.85 7.43 -20.90
C ASN A 69 9.36 8.54 -19.98
#